data_AF-A0A1V4I5K1-F1
#
_entry.id   AF-A0A1V4I5K1-F1
#
_cell.length_a   1.000
_cell.length_b   1.000
_cell.length_c   1.000
_cell.angle_alpha   90.00
_cell.angle_beta   90.00
_cell.angle_gamma   90.00
#
_symmetry.space_group_name_H-M   'P 1'
#
loop_
_entity.id
_entity.type
_entity.pdbx_description
1 polymer ?
#
loop_
_entity_poly.entity_id
_entity_poly.type
_entity_poly.pdbx_seq_one_letter_code
_entity_poly.pdbx_strand_id
1 'polypeptide(L)'
;MKLSKFIRVSTIFMICMVLLSNIIGATMPEKIKIITEKEAINTVQYDGNNISVHRLRIEGSNNVTYCLEINRHYPSGHSFTMSTDMNEKLNNILAAGYPNKSARELNLDNDNQAYFATQIAIWSLFQGYDVNAIKSQNTKILEAIKKIYTGGVAAKYNSIFQSRIYKTSDESVQDVVVISYDDLTIEEQVESMESEYPPQEG
;
A
#
# COMPACT_ATOMS: atom_id res chain seq x y z
N MET A 1 28.27 -45.39 20.41
CA MET A 1 27.52 -44.99 19.20
C MET A 1 26.22 -44.21 19.48
N LYS A 2 26.13 -43.45 20.58
CA LYS A 2 24.91 -42.70 20.98
C LYS A 2 25.12 -41.18 21.13
N LEU A 3 26.35 -40.73 21.37
CA LEU A 3 26.66 -39.33 21.63
C LEU A 3 26.62 -38.44 20.38
N SER A 4 27.12 -38.93 19.23
CA SER A 4 27.11 -38.17 17.96
C SER A 4 25.71 -38.00 17.35
N LYS A 5 24.80 -38.95 17.60
CA LYS A 5 23.39 -38.85 17.22
C LYS A 5 22.64 -37.85 18.10
N PHE A 6 22.92 -37.85 19.40
CA PHE A 6 22.32 -36.92 20.36
C PHE A 6 22.76 -35.46 20.11
N ILE A 7 24.04 -35.25 19.79
CA ILE A 7 24.56 -33.92 19.42
C ILE A 7 23.91 -33.44 18.11
N ARG A 8 23.81 -34.28 17.07
CA ARG A 8 23.13 -33.92 15.80
C ARG A 8 21.66 -33.55 15.99
N VAL A 9 20.92 -34.29 16.81
CA VAL A 9 19.50 -34.00 17.10
C VAL A 9 19.36 -32.70 17.90
N SER A 10 20.25 -32.45 18.86
CA SER A 10 20.25 -31.22 19.65
C SER A 10 20.61 -29.98 18.81
N THR A 11 21.51 -30.09 17.83
CA THR A 11 21.84 -28.98 16.92
C THR A 11 20.69 -28.66 15.98
N ILE A 12 19.98 -29.66 15.46
CA ILE A 12 18.80 -29.46 14.60
C ILE A 12 17.66 -28.79 15.39
N PHE A 13 17.46 -29.19 16.65
CA PHE A 13 16.44 -28.58 17.51
C PHE A 13 16.75 -27.11 17.82
N MET A 14 18.02 -26.77 18.06
CA MET A 14 18.45 -25.39 18.29
C MET A 14 18.30 -24.50 17.05
N ILE A 15 18.56 -25.04 15.85
CA ILE A 15 18.33 -24.33 14.57
C ILE A 15 16.83 -24.11 14.33
N CYS A 16 15.96 -25.10 14.62
CA CYS A 16 14.51 -24.92 14.52
C CYS A 16 13.96 -23.88 15.50
N MET A 17 14.53 -23.77 16.71
CA MET A 17 14.08 -22.80 17.71
C MET A 17 14.43 -21.34 17.32
N VAL A 18 15.53 -21.13 16.59
CA VAL A 18 15.94 -19.81 16.06
C VAL A 18 15.07 -19.39 14.86
N LEU A 19 14.45 -20.33 14.16
CA LEU A 19 13.52 -20.04 13.04
C LEU A 19 12.11 -19.62 13.52
N LEU A 20 11.76 -19.86 14.79
CA LEU A 20 10.44 -19.51 15.34
C LEU A 20 10.38 -18.12 15.98
N SER A 21 11.49 -17.38 16.09
CA SER A 21 11.53 -16.15 16.89
C SER A 21 11.23 -14.85 16.14
N ASN A 22 10.67 -14.89 14.93
CA ASN A 22 10.25 -13.66 14.23
C ASN A 22 8.94 -13.88 13.47
N ILE A 23 7.85 -14.12 14.19
CA ILE A 23 6.51 -13.87 13.66
C ILE A 23 5.78 -13.00 14.69
N ILE A 24 6.25 -11.76 14.85
CA ILE A 24 5.38 -10.72 15.38
C ILE A 24 4.70 -10.15 14.15
N GLY A 25 3.51 -10.66 13.83
CA GLY A 25 2.65 -10.03 12.83
C GLY A 25 2.52 -8.55 13.20
N ALA A 26 3.04 -7.68 12.33
CA ALA A 26 3.20 -6.26 12.66
C ALA A 26 1.82 -5.58 12.60
N THR A 27 1.08 -5.58 13.71
CA THR A 27 -0.13 -4.78 13.85
C THR A 27 0.22 -3.30 13.66
N MET A 28 -0.58 -2.57 12.87
CA MET A 28 -0.32 -1.13 12.65
C MET A 28 -0.31 -0.36 13.99
N PRO A 29 0.73 0.46 14.27
CA PRO A 29 0.86 1.15 15.55
C PRO A 29 -0.16 2.28 15.70
N GLU A 30 -0.63 2.54 16.92
CA GLU A 30 -1.61 3.62 17.19
C GLU A 30 -1.10 5.00 16.74
N LYS A 31 0.21 5.24 16.84
CA LYS A 31 0.85 6.50 16.43
C LYS A 31 1.97 6.24 15.43
N ILE A 32 2.05 7.09 14.40
CA ILE A 32 3.09 7.05 13.38
C ILE A 32 3.68 8.44 13.15
N LYS A 33 4.89 8.47 12.58
CA LYS A 33 5.52 9.69 12.09
C LYS A 33 5.77 9.58 10.60
N ILE A 34 5.28 10.56 9.85
CA ILE A 34 5.36 10.58 8.39
C ILE A 34 6.44 11.55 7.93
N ILE A 35 7.24 11.11 6.97
CA ILE A 35 8.20 11.91 6.22
C ILE A 35 7.78 11.91 4.75
N THR A 36 7.85 13.07 4.11
CA THR A 36 7.67 13.19 2.65
C THR A 36 9.02 13.23 1.95
N GLU A 37 9.17 12.45 0.88
CA GLU A 37 10.35 12.49 0.03
C GLU A 37 10.45 13.82 -0.73
N LYS A 38 11.66 14.35 -0.85
CA LYS A 38 11.91 15.68 -1.44
C LYS A 38 11.55 15.74 -2.92
N GLU A 39 11.86 14.68 -3.67
CA GLU A 39 11.65 14.63 -5.11
C GLU A 39 10.21 14.25 -5.43
N ALA A 40 9.62 14.97 -6.38
CA ALA A 40 8.32 14.59 -6.94
C ALA A 40 8.49 13.34 -7.81
N ILE A 41 7.59 12.37 -7.65
CA ILE A 41 7.58 11.15 -8.47
C ILE A 41 7.23 11.47 -9.92
N ASN A 42 6.17 12.25 -10.11
CA ASN A 42 5.68 12.68 -11.42
C ASN A 42 4.71 13.86 -11.26
N THR A 43 4.22 14.38 -12.38
CA THR A 43 3.27 15.48 -12.46
C THR A 43 2.20 15.20 -13.51
N VAL A 44 0.95 15.52 -13.20
CA VAL A 44 -0.16 15.63 -14.17
C VAL A 44 -0.69 17.06 -14.19
N GLN A 45 -1.51 17.39 -15.17
CA GLN A 45 -2.26 18.64 -15.20
C GLN A 45 -3.75 18.38 -14.99
N TYR A 46 -4.39 19.25 -14.19
CA TYR A 46 -5.84 19.32 -14.05
C TYR A 46 -6.24 20.79 -13.96
N ASP A 47 -7.22 21.19 -14.77
CA ASP A 47 -7.71 22.57 -14.83
C ASP A 47 -6.59 23.64 -14.96
N GLY A 48 -5.60 23.37 -15.82
CA GLY A 48 -4.46 24.26 -16.04
C GLY A 48 -3.39 24.27 -14.94
N ASN A 49 -3.61 23.57 -13.82
CA ASN A 49 -2.68 23.48 -12.71
C ASN A 49 -1.87 22.18 -12.76
N ASN A 50 -0.58 22.26 -12.40
CA ASN A 50 0.27 21.10 -12.23
C ASN A 50 0.01 20.45 -10.87
N ILE A 51 -0.27 19.16 -10.85
CA ILE A 51 -0.42 18.34 -9.65
C ILE A 51 0.77 17.38 -9.59
N SER A 52 1.62 17.57 -8.58
CA SER A 52 2.80 16.75 -8.33
C SER A 52 2.60 15.86 -7.11
N VAL A 53 3.02 14.60 -7.22
CA VAL A 53 2.94 13.63 -6.12
C VAL A 53 4.31 13.38 -5.53
N HIS A 54 4.42 13.44 -4.21
CA HIS A 54 5.59 13.03 -3.45
C HIS A 54 5.29 11.72 -2.71
N ARG A 55 6.32 10.87 -2.55
CA ARG A 55 6.19 9.62 -1.82
C ARG A 55 6.22 9.87 -0.31
N LEU A 56 5.31 9.25 0.42
CA LEU A 56 5.32 9.24 1.87
C LEU A 56 6.09 8.03 2.41
N ARG A 57 6.77 8.22 3.53
CA ARG A 57 7.41 7.17 4.31
C ARG A 57 6.99 7.26 5.77
N ILE A 58 6.76 6.12 6.39
CA ILE A 58 6.62 6.01 7.84
C ILE A 58 8.01 5.71 8.41
N GLU A 59 8.42 6.41 9.47
CA GLU A 59 9.66 6.09 10.17
C GLU A 59 9.62 4.63 10.69
N GLY A 60 10.56 3.79 10.23
CA GLY A 60 10.68 2.40 10.67
C GLY A 60 9.68 1.41 10.05
N SER A 61 8.90 1.80 9.03
CA SER A 61 7.97 0.91 8.33
C SER A 61 8.06 1.05 6.82
N ASN A 62 7.77 -0.05 6.12
CA ASN A 62 7.67 -0.11 4.65
C ASN A 62 6.22 -0.08 4.15
N ASN A 63 5.24 0.11 5.05
CA ASN A 63 3.84 0.20 4.67
C ASN A 63 3.61 1.36 3.71
N VAL A 64 2.80 1.10 2.67
CA VAL A 64 2.47 2.11 1.67
C VAL A 64 1.50 3.11 2.29
N THR A 65 1.74 4.40 2.08
CA THR A 65 0.95 5.48 2.68
C THR A 65 0.58 6.50 1.61
N TYR A 66 -0.65 7.00 1.64
CA TYR A 66 -1.16 8.02 0.72
C TYR A 66 -1.75 9.21 1.47
N CYS A 67 -1.64 10.40 0.90
CA CYS A 67 -2.36 11.55 1.41
C CYS A 67 -3.83 11.53 0.98
N LEU A 68 -4.71 12.15 1.78
CA LEU A 68 -6.14 12.22 1.50
C LEU A 68 -6.58 13.55 0.86
N GLU A 69 -5.94 14.69 1.17
CA GLU A 69 -6.42 16.02 0.75
C GLU A 69 -5.41 16.86 -0.05
N ILE A 70 -5.54 16.92 -1.37
CA ILE A 70 -4.58 17.70 -2.20
C ILE A 70 -4.40 19.19 -1.82
N ASN A 71 -5.38 19.83 -1.18
CA ASN A 71 -5.36 21.26 -0.86
C ASN A 71 -4.66 21.60 0.47
N ARG A 72 -4.06 20.60 1.14
CA ARG A 72 -3.31 20.76 2.39
C ARG A 72 -1.83 20.44 2.18
N HIS A 73 -0.98 20.91 3.09
CA HIS A 73 0.45 20.66 3.01
C HIS A 73 0.78 19.17 3.17
N TYR A 74 1.82 18.72 2.48
CA TYR A 74 2.38 17.40 2.73
C TYR A 74 2.92 17.29 4.16
N PRO A 75 2.77 16.12 4.82
CA PRO A 75 3.37 15.90 6.12
C PRO A 75 4.90 15.86 6.06
N SER A 76 5.56 16.62 6.93
CA SER A 76 7.03 16.65 7.01
C SER A 76 7.49 16.53 8.46
N GLY A 77 7.37 15.33 9.02
CA GLY A 77 7.79 15.00 10.39
C GLY A 77 6.68 15.10 11.43
N HIS A 78 5.43 15.36 11.02
CA HIS A 78 4.28 15.38 11.91
C HIS A 78 3.95 14.00 12.48
N SER A 79 3.41 13.99 13.69
CA SER A 79 2.89 12.80 14.35
C SER A 79 1.41 12.62 14.02
N PHE A 80 1.01 11.39 13.78
CA PHE A 80 -0.36 11.03 13.45
C PHE A 80 -0.88 9.98 14.42
N THR A 81 -2.19 9.99 14.64
CA THR A 81 -2.89 8.98 15.46
C THR A 81 -3.90 8.24 14.60
N MET A 82 -4.00 6.94 14.81
CA MET A 82 -4.95 6.06 14.11
C MET A 82 -6.39 6.54 14.38
N SER A 83 -7.15 6.71 13.31
CA SER A 83 -8.58 7.00 13.35
C SER A 83 -9.39 5.71 13.35
N THR A 84 -10.60 5.78 13.91
CA THR A 84 -11.63 4.73 13.78
C THR A 84 -12.48 4.90 12.51
N ASP A 85 -12.24 5.96 11.74
CA ASP A 85 -12.95 6.21 10.50
C ASP A 85 -12.71 5.12 9.46
N MET A 86 -13.80 4.70 8.83
CA MET A 86 -13.78 3.79 7.69
C MET A 86 -14.35 4.49 6.46
N ASN A 87 -13.73 4.27 5.31
CA ASN A 87 -14.21 4.79 4.04
C ASN A 87 -14.17 3.67 2.99
N GLU A 88 -15.32 3.06 2.74
CA GLU A 88 -15.46 1.94 1.80
C GLU A 88 -15.03 2.33 0.38
N LYS A 89 -15.40 3.53 -0.08
CA LYS A 89 -15.01 4.02 -1.41
C LYS A 89 -13.50 4.17 -1.52
N LEU A 90 -12.84 4.68 -0.48
CA LEU A 90 -11.38 4.72 -0.42
C LEU A 90 -10.79 3.31 -0.49
N ASN A 91 -11.32 2.36 0.28
CA ASN A 91 -10.85 0.97 0.25
C ASN A 91 -10.98 0.34 -1.15
N ASN A 92 -12.08 0.62 -1.86
CA ASN A 92 -12.25 0.12 -3.23
C ASN A 92 -11.26 0.78 -4.22
N ILE A 93 -10.95 2.07 -4.04
CA ILE A 93 -9.90 2.75 -4.83
C ILE A 93 -8.53 2.09 -4.55
N LEU A 94 -8.22 1.82 -3.29
CA LEU A 94 -6.98 1.15 -2.88
C LEU A 94 -6.91 -0.29 -3.43
N ALA A 95 -8.03 -1.03 -3.45
CA ALA A 95 -8.13 -2.36 -4.05
C ALA A 95 -7.88 -2.34 -5.58
N ALA A 96 -8.29 -1.26 -6.25
CA ALA A 96 -8.05 -1.08 -7.68
C ALA A 96 -6.63 -0.58 -8.02
N GLY A 97 -5.91 -0.06 -7.03
CA GLY A 97 -4.60 0.59 -7.19
C GLY A 97 -3.45 -0.15 -6.52
N TYR A 98 -2.33 0.54 -6.38
CA TYR A 98 -1.13 0.04 -5.72
C TYR A 98 -1.28 0.15 -4.18
N PRO A 99 -0.76 -0.81 -3.39
CA PRO A 99 0.01 -1.99 -3.81
C PRO A 99 -0.84 -3.23 -4.12
N ASN A 100 -2.18 -3.19 -3.98
CA ASN A 100 -3.07 -4.33 -4.27
C ASN A 100 -2.93 -4.84 -5.72
N LYS A 101 -2.73 -3.92 -6.65
CA LYS A 101 -2.34 -4.17 -8.04
C LYS A 101 -0.91 -3.70 -8.24
N SER A 102 -0.06 -4.61 -8.70
CA SER A 102 1.32 -4.31 -9.07
C SER A 102 1.39 -3.33 -10.25
N ALA A 103 2.54 -2.69 -10.44
CA ALA A 103 2.78 -1.85 -11.62
C ALA A 103 2.50 -2.60 -12.94
N ARG A 104 2.88 -3.88 -13.02
CA ARG A 104 2.64 -4.74 -14.19
C ARG A 104 1.15 -4.92 -14.48
N GLU A 105 0.32 -5.20 -13.47
CA GLU A 105 -1.13 -5.35 -13.63
C GLU A 105 -1.84 -4.04 -14.03
N LEU A 106 -1.23 -2.91 -13.67
CA LEU A 106 -1.65 -1.58 -14.05
C LEU A 106 -1.09 -1.13 -15.41
N ASN A 107 -0.28 -1.98 -16.09
CA ASN A 107 0.42 -1.65 -17.33
C ASN A 107 1.36 -0.44 -17.20
N LEU A 108 2.08 -0.37 -16.08
CA LEU A 108 3.03 0.68 -15.74
C LEU A 108 4.45 0.10 -15.61
N ASP A 109 5.44 0.97 -15.77
CA ASP A 109 6.84 0.52 -15.87
C ASP A 109 7.47 0.24 -14.50
N ASN A 110 6.96 0.84 -13.42
CA ASN A 110 7.50 0.69 -12.06
C ASN A 110 6.51 1.12 -10.96
N ASP A 111 6.85 0.77 -9.72
CA ASP A 111 6.03 1.04 -8.53
C ASP A 111 5.88 2.53 -8.21
N ASN A 112 6.82 3.38 -8.66
CA ASN A 112 6.67 4.83 -8.54
C ASN A 112 5.50 5.33 -9.41
N GLN A 113 5.40 4.89 -10.66
CA GLN A 113 4.26 5.23 -11.52
C GLN A 113 2.94 4.69 -10.96
N ALA A 114 2.94 3.47 -10.41
CA ALA A 114 1.74 2.86 -9.83
C ALA A 114 1.29 3.56 -8.54
N TYR A 115 2.24 3.90 -7.67
CA TYR A 115 1.99 4.75 -6.50
C TYR A 115 1.40 6.09 -6.94
N PHE A 116 2.04 6.76 -7.90
CA PHE A 116 1.59 8.04 -8.44
C PHE A 116 0.14 7.98 -8.95
N ALA A 117 -0.17 7.01 -9.81
CA ALA A 117 -1.50 6.86 -10.38
C ALA A 117 -2.58 6.63 -9.31
N THR A 118 -2.24 5.86 -8.27
CA THR A 118 -3.12 5.59 -7.13
C THR A 118 -3.37 6.86 -6.30
N GLN A 119 -2.33 7.65 -6.00
CA GLN A 119 -2.48 8.91 -5.27
C GLN A 119 -3.40 9.90 -5.98
N ILE A 120 -3.27 10.03 -7.31
CA ILE A 120 -4.15 10.88 -8.11
C ILE A 120 -5.60 10.38 -8.08
N ALA A 121 -5.82 9.06 -8.16
CA ALA A 121 -7.16 8.48 -8.08
C ALA A 121 -7.80 8.71 -6.69
N ILE A 122 -7.03 8.64 -5.60
CA ILE A 122 -7.48 8.99 -4.25
C ILE A 122 -7.92 10.45 -4.19
N TRP A 123 -7.10 11.38 -4.68
CA TRP A 123 -7.50 12.80 -4.69
C TRP A 123 -8.71 13.06 -5.59
N SER A 124 -8.87 12.31 -6.67
CA SER A 124 -10.07 12.39 -7.51
C SER A 124 -11.33 11.95 -6.76
N LEU A 125 -11.22 10.95 -5.87
CA LEU A 125 -12.32 10.55 -4.99
C LEU A 125 -12.68 11.67 -4.00
N PHE A 126 -11.69 12.26 -3.31
CA PHE A 126 -11.95 13.23 -2.23
C PHE A 126 -12.29 14.63 -2.73
N GLN A 127 -11.69 15.06 -3.85
CA GLN A 127 -11.86 16.42 -4.39
C GLN A 127 -12.88 16.49 -5.54
N GLY A 128 -13.38 15.34 -6.00
CA GLY A 128 -14.33 15.29 -7.12
C GLY A 128 -13.70 15.66 -8.46
N TYR A 129 -12.39 15.43 -8.64
CA TYR A 129 -11.75 15.69 -9.93
C TYR A 129 -12.26 14.71 -10.98
N ASP A 130 -12.61 15.22 -12.16
CA ASP A 130 -12.91 14.37 -13.30
C ASP A 130 -11.62 13.76 -13.85
N VAL A 131 -11.43 12.46 -13.65
CA VAL A 131 -10.27 11.73 -14.16
C VAL A 131 -10.12 11.79 -15.68
N ASN A 132 -11.18 12.14 -16.42
CA ASN A 132 -11.12 12.34 -17.86
C ASN A 132 -10.56 13.71 -18.27
N ALA A 133 -10.62 14.70 -17.38
CA ALA A 133 -10.05 16.03 -17.59
C ALA A 133 -8.55 16.11 -17.21
N ILE A 134 -8.01 15.07 -16.57
CA ILE A 134 -6.58 14.96 -16.26
C ILE A 134 -5.77 14.81 -17.55
N LYS A 135 -4.66 15.55 -17.64
CA LYS A 135 -3.71 15.50 -18.76
C LYS A 135 -2.33 15.06 -18.27
N SER A 136 -1.66 14.21 -19.03
CA SER A 136 -0.26 13.83 -18.81
C SER A 136 0.40 13.54 -20.15
N GLN A 137 1.72 13.76 -20.22
CA GLN A 137 2.52 13.34 -21.37
C GLN A 137 2.72 11.81 -21.40
N ASN A 138 2.60 11.15 -20.25
CA ASN A 138 2.66 9.71 -20.15
C ASN A 138 1.25 9.11 -20.21
N THR A 139 0.89 8.57 -21.36
CA THR A 139 -0.44 8.00 -21.61
C THR A 139 -0.73 6.77 -20.74
N LYS A 140 0.27 5.94 -20.43
CA LYS A 140 0.10 4.77 -19.55
C LYS A 140 -0.33 5.20 -18.15
N ILE A 141 0.28 6.26 -17.61
CA ILE A 141 -0.10 6.81 -16.30
C ILE A 141 -1.54 7.35 -16.34
N LEU A 142 -1.91 8.07 -17.40
CA LEU A 142 -3.28 8.59 -17.54
C LEU A 142 -4.32 7.47 -17.60
N GLU A 143 -4.06 6.42 -18.37
CA GLU A 143 -4.90 5.23 -18.46
C GLU A 143 -5.02 4.51 -17.11
N ALA A 144 -3.90 4.36 -16.39
CA ALA A 144 -3.89 3.75 -15.07
C ALA A 144 -4.71 4.54 -14.05
N ILE A 145 -4.59 5.87 -14.00
CA ILE A 145 -5.41 6.73 -13.13
C ILE A 145 -6.91 6.49 -13.38
N LYS A 146 -7.32 6.50 -14.65
CA LYS A 146 -8.72 6.26 -15.05
C LYS A 146 -9.17 4.85 -14.68
N LYS A 147 -8.33 3.84 -14.92
CA LYS A 147 -8.61 2.43 -14.61
C LYS A 147 -8.78 2.21 -13.11
N ILE A 148 -7.89 2.78 -12.29
CA ILE A 148 -7.95 2.68 -10.82
C ILE A 148 -9.24 3.34 -10.31
N TYR A 149 -9.50 4.59 -10.72
CA TYR A 149 -10.67 5.32 -10.26
C TYR A 149 -11.98 4.64 -10.65
N THR A 150 -12.16 4.32 -11.94
CA THR A 150 -13.37 3.65 -12.42
C THR A 150 -13.53 2.23 -11.85
N GLY A 151 -12.42 1.51 -11.64
CA GLY A 151 -12.42 0.20 -11.00
C GLY A 151 -12.84 0.26 -9.52
N GLY A 152 -12.34 1.25 -8.78
CA GLY A 152 -12.70 1.46 -7.38
C GLY A 152 -14.12 1.97 -7.19
N VAL A 153 -14.60 2.91 -8.02
CA VAL A 153 -16.01 3.37 -7.98
C VAL A 153 -16.97 2.22 -8.26
N ALA A 154 -16.60 1.27 -9.13
CA ALA A 154 -17.38 0.09 -9.44
C ALA A 154 -17.14 -1.10 -8.49
N ALA A 155 -16.33 -0.94 -7.43
CA ALA A 155 -16.00 -1.98 -6.44
C ALA A 155 -15.57 -3.32 -7.08
N LYS A 156 -14.76 -3.28 -8.15
CA LYS A 156 -14.45 -4.48 -8.97
C LYS A 156 -13.50 -5.47 -8.34
N TYR A 157 -12.79 -5.08 -7.28
CA TYR A 157 -11.66 -5.84 -6.75
C TYR A 157 -11.80 -6.02 -5.25
N ASN A 158 -11.42 -7.20 -4.77
CA ASN A 158 -11.28 -7.47 -3.35
C ASN A 158 -9.94 -6.89 -2.84
N SER A 159 -9.96 -6.37 -1.62
CA SER A 159 -8.73 -5.95 -0.93
C SER A 159 -8.08 -7.17 -0.28
N ILE A 160 -6.77 -7.34 -0.49
CA ILE A 160 -5.94 -8.31 0.24
C ILE A 160 -5.12 -7.64 1.36
N PHE A 161 -5.49 -6.42 1.74
CA PHE A 161 -4.77 -5.61 2.72
C PHE A 161 -5.74 -5.03 3.74
N GLN A 162 -5.19 -4.65 4.89
CA GLN A 162 -5.86 -3.76 5.84
C GLN A 162 -5.44 -2.31 5.57
N SER A 163 -6.39 -1.39 5.69
CA SER A 163 -6.13 0.05 5.64
C SER A 163 -6.56 0.72 6.94
N ARG A 164 -5.82 1.76 7.34
CA ARG A 164 -6.18 2.63 8.47
C ARG A 164 -5.92 4.08 8.11
N ILE A 165 -6.88 4.94 8.45
CA ILE A 165 -6.72 6.38 8.35
C ILE A 165 -5.98 6.86 9.59
N TYR A 166 -5.06 7.77 9.39
CA TYR A 166 -4.25 8.40 10.42
C TYR A 166 -4.42 9.90 10.30
N LYS A 167 -4.73 10.54 11.42
CA LYS A 167 -4.98 11.99 11.49
C LYS A 167 -3.90 12.70 12.26
N THR A 168 -3.58 13.90 11.81
CA THR A 168 -2.71 14.85 12.52
C THR A 168 -3.56 15.89 13.22
N SER A 169 -3.06 16.45 14.33
CA SER A 169 -3.71 17.58 14.99
C SER A 169 -3.52 18.91 14.24
N ASP A 170 -2.60 18.96 13.27
CA ASP A 170 -2.38 20.12 12.40
C ASP A 170 -3.31 20.06 11.18
N GLU A 171 -4.42 20.79 11.24
CA GLU A 171 -5.46 20.81 10.19
C GLU A 171 -4.96 21.39 8.85
N SER A 172 -3.78 22.03 8.82
CA SER A 172 -3.16 22.52 7.59
C SER A 172 -2.39 21.44 6.81
N VAL A 173 -2.23 20.26 7.43
CA VAL A 173 -1.50 19.12 6.89
C VAL A 173 -2.47 18.03 6.46
N GLN A 174 -2.11 17.29 5.42
CA GLN A 174 -2.89 16.16 4.90
C GLN A 174 -2.99 15.03 5.93
N ASP A 175 -4.20 14.51 6.12
CA ASP A 175 -4.40 13.20 6.74
C ASP A 175 -3.91 12.12 5.78
N VAL A 176 -3.62 10.93 6.31
CA VAL A 176 -3.04 9.85 5.51
C VAL A 176 -3.81 8.54 5.69
N VAL A 177 -3.77 7.70 4.67
CA VAL A 177 -4.16 6.29 4.77
C VAL A 177 -2.93 5.42 4.64
N VAL A 178 -2.78 4.48 5.58
CA VAL A 178 -1.71 3.49 5.59
C VAL A 178 -2.29 2.15 5.18
N ILE A 179 -1.55 1.42 4.34
CA ILE A 179 -1.88 0.09 3.83
C ILE A 179 -0.85 -0.90 4.40
N SER A 180 -1.33 -1.98 4.99
CA SER A 180 -0.51 -3.07 5.51
C SER A 180 -1.11 -4.40 5.08
N TYR A 181 -0.24 -5.33 4.74
CA TYR A 181 -0.61 -6.71 4.47
C TYR A 181 -0.55 -7.46 5.80
N ASP A 182 -1.60 -8.23 6.08
CA ASP A 182 -1.58 -9.13 7.23
C ASP A 182 -0.81 -10.40 6.81
N ASP A 183 0.16 -10.86 7.60
CA ASP A 183 0.92 -12.08 7.28
C ASP A 183 -0.02 -13.28 7.09
N LEU A 184 -1.16 -13.30 7.80
CA LEU A 184 -2.20 -14.32 7.72
C LEU A 184 -2.92 -14.36 6.36
N THR A 185 -3.11 -13.19 5.71
CA THR A 185 -3.73 -13.15 4.37
C THR A 185 -2.82 -13.68 3.28
N ILE A 186 -1.50 -13.65 3.51
CA ILE A 186 -0.50 -14.23 2.59
C ILE A 186 -0.49 -15.76 2.74
N GLU A 187 -0.56 -16.28 3.96
CA GLU A 187 -0.60 -17.73 4.22
C GLU A 187 -1.84 -18.40 3.61
N GLU A 188 -3.04 -17.82 3.77
CA GLU A 188 -4.28 -18.37 3.21
C GLU A 188 -4.28 -18.38 1.66
N GLN A 189 -3.66 -17.36 1.03
CA GLN A 189 -3.48 -17.32 -0.42
C GLN A 189 -2.48 -18.37 -0.91
N VAL A 190 -1.35 -18.55 -0.21
CA VAL A 190 -0.35 -19.59 -0.54
C VAL A 190 -0.96 -20.98 -0.41
N GLU A 191 -1.71 -21.25 0.65
CA GLU A 191 -2.39 -22.53 0.86
C GLU A 191 -3.47 -22.79 -0.22
N SER A 192 -4.21 -21.75 -0.64
CA SER A 192 -5.17 -21.87 -1.74
C SER A 192 -4.50 -22.18 -3.08
N MET A 193 -3.33 -21.58 -3.35
CA MET A 193 -2.55 -21.80 -4.58
C MET A 193 -1.88 -23.17 -4.62
N GLU A 194 -1.43 -23.69 -3.46
CA GLU A 194 -0.89 -25.06 -3.35
C GLU A 194 -1.99 -26.13 -3.49
N SER A 195 -3.21 -25.84 -3.03
CA SER A 195 -4.36 -26.76 -3.18
C SER A 195 -4.83 -26.94 -4.63
N GLU A 196 -4.52 -26.00 -5.52
CA GLU A 196 -4.88 -26.04 -6.94
C GLU A 196 -3.89 -26.87 -7.78
N TYR A 197 -2.69 -27.15 -7.25
CA TYR A 197 -1.71 -28.03 -7.90
C TYR A 197 -1.79 -29.43 -7.29
N PRO A 198 -2.24 -30.47 -8.03
CA PRO A 198 -2.26 -31.82 -7.49
C PRO A 198 -0.82 -32.27 -7.17
N PRO A 199 -0.62 -33.06 -6.10
CA PRO A 199 0.69 -33.52 -5.68
C PRO A 199 1.38 -34.23 -6.86
N GLN A 200 2.57 -33.75 -7.22
CA GLN A 200 3.42 -34.42 -8.19
C GLN A 200 3.93 -35.69 -7.51
N GLU A 201 3.33 -36.83 -7.82
CA GLU A 201 3.82 -38.14 -7.38
C GLU A 201 5.23 -38.36 -7.97
N GLY A 202 6.21 -38.48 -7.07
CA GLY A 202 7.58 -38.88 -7.38
C GLY A 202 7.79 -40.38 -7.25
#